data_AF-A0AAV7Z7U7-F1
#
_entry.id   AF-A0AAV7Z7U7-F1
#
_cell.length_a   1.000
_cell.length_b   1.000
_cell.length_c   1.000
_cell.angle_alpha   90.00
_cell.angle_beta   90.00
_cell.angle_gamma   90.00
#
_symmetry.space_group_name_H-M   'P 1'
#
loop_
_entity.id
_entity.type
_entity.pdbx_description
1 polymer ?
#
loop_
_entity_poly.entity_id
_entity_poly.type
_entity_poly.pdbx_seq_one_letter_code
_entity_poly.pdbx_strand_id
1 'polypeptide(L)'
;MKIFLIVLCVLFLGLVSSRSIEVTSATFKREVLDKKDQAVFVLFHANWCGHCKKLMPDFEKAAERLKGLVTFAKVESSESDLMRKYGIEGYPTMKMFAPVPENSPTQEKKVIPFQRQRTINSISQFVLSYLPNYVDSIEEESWFETESKKVILFPSKKFNTIPPLFKGVARDFKKHFKFGIIFGSSPVSEKLTEIFGIEDFPKLLLIEEKSEQVIEAFDQKLSLQSIHNFLKKHVANVEGGEGNGEEEVKQKVNKKKIVEEEIIYIHEVGMEKYEELCTGSVSGFCALGLFDKDDQESTKIYETVAKKFYKDKLFTFVLLNEDQDEIKSQLKDLTGKDTIDFEIIVIRPKRSRWAIFDGDFENETQLQTFFEKIITGDMRFKNSQIKKKKIQNDSEDIKEL
;
A
#
# COMPACT_ATOMS: atom_id res chain seq x y z
N MET A 1 33.61 -45.61 -42.65
CA MET A 1 32.86 -46.34 -41.61
C MET A 1 33.37 -45.86 -40.26
N LYS A 2 32.65 -44.91 -39.65
CA LYS A 2 31.84 -45.10 -38.44
C LYS A 2 32.71 -45.35 -37.19
N ILE A 3 32.75 -44.36 -36.28
CA ILE A 3 32.37 -44.43 -34.86
C ILE A 3 32.94 -43.19 -34.12
N PHE A 4 32.07 -42.18 -33.96
CA PHE A 4 31.65 -41.53 -32.69
C PHE A 4 32.73 -40.67 -32.02
N LEU A 5 32.74 -39.34 -32.21
CA LEU A 5 31.79 -38.39 -31.61
C LEU A 5 31.45 -38.74 -30.15
N ILE A 6 32.45 -38.72 -29.27
CA ILE A 6 32.22 -38.66 -27.82
C ILE A 6 31.75 -37.24 -27.50
N VAL A 7 30.44 -37.12 -27.61
CA VAL A 7 29.52 -36.25 -26.89
C VAL A 7 30.19 -35.54 -25.70
N LEU A 8 30.60 -34.30 -25.95
CA LEU A 8 30.80 -33.24 -24.97
C LEU A 8 29.42 -32.81 -24.44
N CYS A 9 28.74 -33.70 -23.73
CA CYS A 9 27.45 -33.39 -23.14
C CYS A 9 27.36 -33.97 -21.74
N VAL A 10 26.85 -33.13 -20.85
CA VAL A 10 26.52 -33.40 -19.45
C VAL A 10 27.72 -33.34 -18.51
N LEU A 11 28.04 -32.13 -18.07
CA LEU A 11 28.02 -31.76 -16.65
C LEU A 11 28.18 -30.23 -16.46
N PHE A 12 27.45 -29.43 -17.25
CA PHE A 12 26.94 -28.17 -16.70
C PHE A 12 25.72 -28.55 -15.85
N LEU A 13 25.96 -29.16 -14.69
CA LEU A 13 25.06 -29.00 -13.56
C LEU A 13 25.12 -27.51 -13.26
N GLY A 14 24.26 -26.74 -13.94
CA GLY A 14 23.95 -25.40 -13.51
C GLY A 14 23.58 -25.55 -12.04
N LEU A 15 24.44 -25.05 -11.15
CA LEU A 15 24.09 -24.82 -9.76
C LEU A 15 22.89 -23.89 -9.79
N VAL A 16 21.70 -24.47 -9.85
CA VAL A 16 20.46 -23.74 -9.61
C VAL A 16 20.54 -23.40 -8.13
N SER A 17 21.09 -22.22 -7.85
CA SER A 17 21.11 -21.68 -6.50
C SER A 17 19.68 -21.66 -6.00
N SER A 18 19.38 -22.49 -5.01
CA SER A 18 18.13 -22.44 -4.24
C SER A 18 17.95 -21.00 -3.76
N ARG A 19 16.77 -20.43 -3.99
CA ARG A 19 16.41 -19.07 -3.57
C ARG A 19 15.78 -19.08 -2.18
N SER A 20 15.24 -20.23 -1.77
CA SER A 20 14.94 -20.56 -0.39
C SER A 20 16.15 -21.17 0.34
N ILE A 21 16.22 -20.96 1.66
CA ILE A 21 17.23 -21.57 2.52
C ILE A 21 16.77 -22.94 3.03
N GLU A 22 17.69 -23.89 3.11
CA GLU A 22 17.42 -25.17 3.78
C GLU A 22 17.64 -25.03 5.28
N VAL A 23 16.68 -25.52 6.07
CA VAL A 23 16.67 -25.39 7.52
C VAL A 23 16.53 -26.77 8.14
N THR A 24 17.44 -27.07 9.07
CA THR A 24 17.47 -28.31 9.84
C THR A 24 17.08 -28.03 11.28
N SER A 25 16.88 -29.07 12.09
CA SER A 25 16.61 -28.93 13.53
C SER A 25 17.68 -28.10 14.24
N ALA A 26 18.95 -28.23 13.83
CA ALA A 26 20.07 -27.48 14.40
C ALA A 26 20.03 -25.98 14.06
N THR A 27 19.57 -25.62 12.86
CA THR A 27 19.57 -24.22 12.40
C THR A 27 18.22 -23.52 12.57
N PHE A 28 17.14 -24.26 12.82
CA PHE A 28 15.77 -23.73 12.87
C PHE A 28 15.60 -22.56 13.82
N LYS A 29 16.16 -22.66 15.03
CA LYS A 29 16.07 -21.57 16.01
C LYS A 29 16.65 -20.27 15.44
N ARG A 30 17.89 -20.30 14.95
CA ARG A 30 18.58 -19.13 14.42
C ARG A 30 17.94 -18.60 13.15
N GLU A 31 17.60 -19.49 12.21
CA GLU A 31 17.15 -19.08 10.87
C GLU A 31 15.67 -18.69 10.82
N VAL A 32 14.86 -19.18 11.76
CA VAL A 32 13.39 -18.98 11.78
C VAL A 32 12.93 -18.23 13.03
N LEU A 33 13.33 -18.65 14.23
CA LEU A 33 12.73 -18.18 15.49
C LEU A 33 13.36 -16.90 16.05
N ASP A 34 14.68 -16.76 15.93
CA ASP A 34 15.45 -15.65 16.51
C ASP A 34 15.36 -14.37 15.64
N LYS A 35 14.95 -14.48 14.37
CA LYS A 35 14.71 -13.33 13.47
C LYS A 35 13.41 -12.60 13.78
N LYS A 36 13.29 -12.02 14.97
CA LYS A 36 12.02 -11.52 15.54
C LYS A 36 11.28 -10.53 14.66
N ASP A 37 11.98 -9.59 14.04
CA ASP A 37 11.45 -8.54 13.16
C ASP A 37 11.16 -8.99 11.71
N GLN A 38 11.56 -10.20 11.32
CA GLN A 38 11.38 -10.71 9.96
C GLN A 38 10.28 -11.78 9.87
N ALA A 39 9.52 -11.73 8.78
CA ALA A 39 8.64 -12.83 8.40
C ALA A 39 9.47 -13.97 7.80
N VAL A 40 9.20 -15.21 8.23
CA VAL A 40 9.82 -16.42 7.67
C VAL A 40 8.75 -17.39 7.20
N PHE A 41 8.72 -17.69 5.91
CA PHE A 41 7.77 -18.60 5.30
C PHE A 41 8.42 -19.97 5.08
N VAL A 42 7.93 -20.99 5.79
CA VAL A 42 8.56 -22.32 5.86
C VAL A 42 7.73 -23.34 5.09
N LEU A 43 8.36 -24.01 4.13
CA LEU A 43 7.84 -25.19 3.44
C LEU A 43 8.38 -26.47 4.10
N PHE A 44 7.49 -27.25 4.69
CA PHE A 44 7.77 -28.61 5.10
C PHE A 44 7.49 -29.54 3.92
N HIS A 45 8.51 -30.26 3.45
CA HIS A 45 8.45 -31.09 2.24
C HIS A 45 9.15 -32.43 2.42
N ALA A 46 8.95 -33.32 1.43
CA ALA A 46 9.70 -34.57 1.34
C ALA A 46 10.20 -34.78 -0.09
N ASN A 47 11.45 -35.23 -0.25
CA ASN A 47 12.08 -35.36 -1.57
C ASN A 47 11.43 -36.41 -2.48
N TRP A 48 10.72 -37.38 -1.91
CA TRP A 48 9.94 -38.39 -2.64
C TRP A 48 8.53 -37.92 -3.02
N CYS A 49 8.04 -36.81 -2.44
CA CYS A 49 6.66 -36.37 -2.63
C CYS A 49 6.45 -35.68 -3.99
N GLY A 50 5.63 -36.29 -4.85
CA GLY A 50 5.30 -35.73 -6.17
C GLY A 50 4.63 -34.34 -6.11
N HIS A 51 3.77 -34.09 -5.12
CA HIS A 51 3.16 -32.77 -4.91
C HIS A 51 4.17 -31.71 -4.50
N CYS A 52 5.20 -32.07 -3.72
CA CYS A 52 6.29 -31.16 -3.37
C CYS A 52 7.11 -30.79 -4.61
N LYS A 53 7.46 -31.78 -5.44
CA LYS A 53 8.19 -31.55 -6.70
C LYS A 53 7.45 -30.59 -7.63
N LYS A 54 6.11 -30.70 -7.72
CA LYS A 54 5.27 -29.79 -8.52
C LYS A 54 5.22 -28.37 -7.95
N LEU A 55 5.21 -28.22 -6.62
CA LEU A 55 5.16 -26.91 -5.94
C LEU A 55 6.50 -26.17 -5.94
N MET A 56 7.62 -26.90 -5.86
CA MET A 56 8.94 -26.31 -5.64
C MET A 56 9.29 -25.16 -6.61
N PRO A 57 9.02 -25.25 -7.94
CA PRO A 57 9.32 -24.15 -8.85
C PRO A 57 8.58 -22.84 -8.50
N ASP A 58 7.32 -22.93 -8.06
CA ASP A 58 6.53 -21.76 -7.69
C ASP A 58 6.99 -21.17 -6.36
N PHE A 59 7.37 -22.03 -5.41
CA PHE A 59 7.93 -21.63 -4.13
C PHE A 59 9.27 -20.88 -4.29
N GLU A 60 10.18 -21.42 -5.10
CA GLU A 60 11.48 -20.80 -5.38
C GLU A 60 11.34 -19.48 -6.17
N LYS A 61 10.40 -19.40 -7.12
CA LYS A 61 10.09 -18.14 -7.81
C LYS A 61 9.52 -17.07 -6.88
N ALA A 62 8.65 -17.46 -5.94
CA ALA A 62 8.16 -16.54 -4.92
C ALA A 62 9.30 -16.08 -3.99
N ALA A 63 10.19 -17.01 -3.59
CA ALA A 63 11.38 -16.69 -2.80
C ALA A 63 12.28 -15.67 -3.49
N GLU A 64 12.50 -15.82 -4.80
CA GLU A 64 13.29 -14.86 -5.57
C GLU A 64 12.63 -13.48 -5.66
N ARG A 65 11.33 -13.44 -6.00
CA ARG A 65 10.57 -12.18 -6.12
C ARG A 65 10.56 -11.36 -4.83
N LEU A 66 10.64 -12.04 -3.68
CA LEU A 66 10.51 -11.44 -2.35
C LEU A 66 11.81 -11.48 -1.56
N LYS A 67 12.92 -11.74 -2.24
CA LYS A 67 14.25 -11.77 -1.64
C LYS A 67 14.53 -10.46 -0.89
N GLY A 68 14.98 -10.58 0.35
CA GLY A 68 15.23 -9.44 1.25
C GLY A 68 13.98 -8.90 1.95
N LEU A 69 12.77 -9.18 1.46
CA LEU A 69 11.53 -8.80 2.13
C LEU A 69 11.06 -9.89 3.10
N VAL A 70 11.08 -11.15 2.67
CA VAL A 70 10.66 -12.31 3.46
C VAL A 70 11.69 -13.42 3.31
N THR A 71 12.03 -14.11 4.39
CA THR A 71 12.87 -15.31 4.29
C THR A 71 12.01 -16.50 3.90
N PHE A 72 12.35 -17.15 2.79
CA PHE A 72 11.74 -18.43 2.40
C PHE A 72 12.66 -19.56 2.85
N ALA A 73 12.11 -20.49 3.62
CA ALA A 73 12.83 -21.62 4.17
C ALA A 73 12.15 -22.93 3.79
N LYS A 74 12.93 -24.01 3.69
CA LYS A 74 12.42 -25.35 3.47
C LYS A 74 13.01 -26.32 4.50
N VAL A 75 12.17 -27.24 4.97
CA VAL A 75 12.52 -28.26 5.97
C VAL A 75 12.12 -29.62 5.41
N GLU A 76 13.08 -30.53 5.32
CA GLU A 76 12.86 -31.88 4.79
C GLU A 76 12.26 -32.81 5.86
N SER A 77 11.43 -33.76 5.45
CA SER A 77 10.69 -34.67 6.33
C SER A 77 11.55 -35.53 7.26
N SER A 78 12.84 -35.72 6.93
CA SER A 78 13.86 -36.33 7.79
C SER A 78 14.10 -35.57 9.10
N GLU A 79 13.78 -34.28 9.15
CA GLU A 79 13.78 -33.46 10.37
C GLU A 79 12.54 -33.75 11.25
N SER A 80 12.42 -35.01 11.67
CA SER A 80 11.23 -35.58 12.31
C SER A 80 10.79 -34.84 13.59
N ASP A 81 11.75 -34.27 14.34
CA ASP A 81 11.46 -33.46 15.52
C ASP A 81 10.73 -32.16 15.17
N LEU A 82 11.09 -31.50 14.06
CA LEU A 82 10.38 -30.33 13.58
C LEU A 82 9.00 -30.70 13.04
N MET A 83 8.87 -31.84 12.34
CA MET A 83 7.57 -32.33 11.87
C MET A 83 6.61 -32.56 13.03
N ARG A 84 7.08 -33.22 14.09
CA ARG A 84 6.30 -33.47 15.31
C ARG A 84 5.96 -32.16 16.03
N LYS A 85 6.96 -31.29 16.25
CA LYS A 85 6.79 -30.01 16.95
C LYS A 85 5.76 -29.11 16.29
N TYR A 86 5.72 -29.08 14.95
CA TYR A 86 4.81 -28.23 14.19
C TYR A 86 3.58 -28.97 13.65
N GLY A 87 3.33 -30.22 14.06
CA GLY A 87 2.15 -30.99 13.65
C GLY A 87 2.04 -31.14 12.14
N ILE A 88 3.10 -31.60 11.49
CA ILE A 88 3.14 -31.81 10.04
C ILE A 88 2.70 -33.25 9.75
N GLU A 89 1.45 -33.40 9.30
CA GLU A 89 0.82 -34.70 9.01
C GLU A 89 0.87 -35.08 7.52
N GLY A 90 1.23 -34.13 6.66
CA GLY A 90 1.26 -34.35 5.21
C GLY A 90 2.10 -33.32 4.46
N TYR A 91 2.48 -33.66 3.24
CA TYR A 91 3.37 -32.86 2.40
C TYR A 91 2.73 -32.47 1.06
N PRO A 92 3.01 -31.26 0.54
CA PRO A 92 3.69 -30.16 1.22
C PRO A 92 2.78 -29.47 2.24
N THR A 93 3.37 -29.00 3.35
CA THR A 93 2.73 -28.10 4.31
C THR A 93 3.52 -26.82 4.40
N MET A 94 2.86 -25.66 4.34
CA MET A 94 3.51 -24.35 4.44
C MET A 94 2.99 -23.60 5.65
N LYS A 95 3.89 -22.95 6.40
CA LYS A 95 3.55 -22.14 7.58
C LYS A 95 4.31 -20.81 7.57
N MET A 96 3.63 -19.73 7.94
CA MET A 96 4.23 -18.43 8.20
C MET A 96 4.63 -18.32 9.66
N PHE A 97 5.87 -17.94 9.89
CA PHE A 97 6.39 -17.51 11.18
C PHE A 97 6.44 -15.99 11.15
N ALA A 98 5.38 -15.37 11.67
CA ALA A 98 5.18 -13.93 11.57
C ALA A 98 6.27 -13.15 12.35
N PRO A 99 6.56 -11.91 11.96
CA PRO A 99 7.35 -11.02 12.80
C PRO A 99 6.64 -10.82 14.15
N VAL A 100 7.42 -10.58 15.18
CA VAL A 100 6.96 -10.29 16.53
C VAL A 100 6.81 -8.77 16.64
N PRO A 101 5.59 -8.25 16.87
CA PRO A 101 5.41 -6.84 17.18
C PRO A 101 6.21 -6.45 18.44
N GLU A 102 6.71 -5.23 18.48
CA GLU A 102 7.54 -4.75 19.59
C GLU A 102 6.81 -4.86 20.95
N ASN A 103 5.52 -4.52 20.95
CA ASN A 103 4.65 -4.60 22.13
C ASN A 103 4.00 -5.99 22.32
N SER A 104 4.57 -7.05 21.73
CA SER A 104 4.01 -8.40 21.84
C SER A 104 4.19 -8.96 23.26
N PRO A 105 3.14 -9.52 23.89
CA PRO A 105 3.24 -10.07 25.23
C PRO A 105 4.12 -11.31 25.34
N THR A 106 4.28 -12.09 24.26
CA THR A 106 4.93 -13.41 24.34
C THR A 106 6.30 -13.50 23.69
N GLN A 107 6.81 -12.46 23.01
CA GLN A 107 8.11 -12.48 22.30
C GLN A 107 8.35 -13.70 21.38
N GLU A 108 7.29 -14.45 21.08
CA GLU A 108 7.29 -15.67 20.29
C GLU A 108 6.64 -15.40 18.94
N LYS A 109 7.16 -16.06 17.90
CA LYS A 109 6.58 -15.94 16.57
C LYS A 109 5.25 -16.67 16.52
N LYS A 110 4.21 -15.96 16.10
CA LYS A 110 2.94 -16.60 15.74
C LYS A 110 3.16 -17.48 14.50
N VAL A 111 2.72 -18.73 14.58
CA VAL A 111 2.76 -19.68 13.47
C VAL A 111 1.39 -19.75 12.81
N ILE A 112 1.31 -19.35 11.53
CA ILE A 112 0.05 -19.33 10.77
C ILE A 112 0.13 -20.37 9.64
N PRO A 113 -0.82 -21.32 9.55
CA PRO A 113 -0.86 -22.26 8.42
C PRO A 113 -1.24 -21.53 7.12
N PHE A 114 -0.60 -21.91 6.02
CA PHE A 114 -1.01 -21.48 4.68
C PHE A 114 -2.08 -22.43 4.13
N GLN A 115 -3.30 -21.93 3.94
CA GLN A 115 -4.45 -22.71 3.49
C GLN A 115 -5.02 -22.21 2.15
N ARG A 116 -4.24 -21.43 1.38
CA ARG A 116 -4.66 -20.88 0.09
C ARG A 116 -4.17 -21.75 -1.07
N GLN A 117 -4.47 -21.33 -2.31
CA GLN A 117 -3.96 -21.97 -3.52
C GLN A 117 -2.44 -21.94 -3.55
N ARG A 118 -1.81 -23.02 -4.00
CA ARG A 118 -0.35 -23.20 -3.99
C ARG A 118 0.29 -22.64 -5.28
N THR A 119 0.02 -21.37 -5.56
CA THR A 119 0.53 -20.65 -6.73
C THR A 119 1.44 -19.51 -6.30
N ILE A 120 2.36 -19.09 -7.18
CA ILE A 120 3.30 -17.99 -6.91
C ILE A 120 2.58 -16.74 -6.39
N ASN A 121 1.47 -16.34 -7.04
CA ASN A 121 0.75 -15.12 -6.69
C ASN A 121 0.07 -15.23 -5.31
N SER A 122 -0.56 -16.37 -5.02
CA SER A 122 -1.24 -16.57 -3.73
C SER A 122 -0.24 -16.64 -2.57
N ILE A 123 0.89 -17.32 -2.79
CA ILE A 123 2.02 -17.35 -1.84
C ILE A 123 2.54 -15.94 -1.62
N SER A 124 2.84 -15.21 -2.70
CA SER A 124 3.41 -13.85 -2.63
C SER A 124 2.50 -12.89 -1.86
N GLN A 125 1.21 -12.85 -2.20
CA GLN A 125 0.23 -12.00 -1.53
C GLN A 125 0.07 -12.36 -0.05
N PHE A 126 0.04 -13.65 0.28
CA PHE A 126 -0.06 -14.10 1.65
C PHE A 126 1.15 -13.64 2.46
N VAL A 127 2.37 -13.90 2.01
CA VAL A 127 3.55 -13.55 2.79
C VAL A 127 3.72 -12.04 2.93
N LEU A 128 3.39 -11.27 1.88
CA LEU A 128 3.45 -9.81 1.89
C LEU A 128 2.49 -9.18 2.91
N SER A 129 1.35 -9.82 3.20
CA SER A 129 0.42 -9.32 4.22
C SER A 129 0.96 -9.40 5.66
N TYR A 130 2.06 -10.10 5.89
CA TYR A 130 2.73 -10.19 7.20
C TYR A 130 3.98 -9.31 7.30
N LEU A 131 4.29 -8.50 6.29
CA LEU A 131 5.37 -7.52 6.43
C LEU A 131 4.99 -6.51 7.52
N PRO A 132 5.90 -6.26 8.49
CA PRO A 132 5.64 -5.24 9.49
C PRO A 132 5.55 -3.87 8.80
N ASN A 133 4.72 -2.98 9.33
CA ASN A 133 4.63 -1.62 8.85
C ASN A 133 5.37 -0.69 9.82
N TYR A 134 6.41 -0.04 9.30
CA TYR A 134 7.15 1.02 10.00
C TYR A 134 7.12 2.33 9.21
N VAL A 135 6.17 2.45 8.28
CA VAL A 135 5.99 3.61 7.42
C VAL A 135 4.70 4.31 7.81
N ASP A 136 4.80 5.58 8.13
CA ASP A 136 3.66 6.45 8.43
C ASP A 136 3.08 7.04 7.14
N SER A 137 1.76 7.09 7.04
CA SER A 137 1.11 7.97 6.07
C SER A 137 1.23 9.39 6.63
N ILE A 138 1.94 10.26 5.93
CA ILE A 138 2.09 11.66 6.36
C ILE A 138 0.82 12.39 5.94
N GLU A 139 0.05 12.81 6.94
CA GLU A 139 -1.20 13.55 6.75
C GLU A 139 -1.14 14.95 7.36
N GLU A 140 -0.10 15.26 8.16
CA GLU A 140 0.05 16.53 8.91
C GLU A 140 1.53 16.93 9.02
N GLU A 141 1.80 18.24 9.14
CA GLU A 141 3.17 18.81 9.24
C GLU A 141 3.89 18.48 10.55
N SER A 142 3.14 18.22 11.62
CA SER A 142 3.68 17.79 12.93
C SER A 142 4.59 16.56 12.82
N TRP A 143 4.44 15.75 11.76
CA TRP A 143 5.30 14.61 11.48
C TRP A 143 6.78 14.98 11.28
N PHE A 144 7.07 16.21 10.84
CA PHE A 144 8.42 16.72 10.57
C PHE A 144 9.17 17.18 11.84
N GLU A 145 8.48 17.34 12.96
CA GLU A 145 9.07 17.87 14.20
C GLU A 145 9.93 16.84 14.97
N THR A 146 10.04 15.60 14.48
CA THR A 146 10.76 14.54 15.20
C THR A 146 12.28 14.69 15.16
N GLU A 147 12.92 14.25 16.25
CA GLU A 147 14.38 14.21 16.46
C GLU A 147 15.08 13.07 15.69
N SER A 148 14.57 12.70 14.52
CA SER A 148 15.13 11.64 13.71
C SER A 148 15.17 12.10 12.27
N LYS A 149 16.25 11.75 11.56
CA LYS A 149 16.32 11.87 10.10
C LYS A 149 15.18 11.07 9.47
N LYS A 150 14.66 11.57 8.36
CA LYS A 150 13.40 11.07 7.78
C LYS A 150 13.62 10.63 6.35
N VAL A 151 13.02 9.52 5.98
CA VAL A 151 12.99 9.04 4.59
C VAL A 151 11.54 9.12 4.12
N ILE A 152 11.28 9.98 3.16
CA ILE A 152 9.94 10.20 2.61
C ILE A 152 9.87 9.65 1.20
N LEU A 153 8.84 8.86 0.94
CA LEU A 153 8.48 8.42 -0.41
C LEU A 153 7.26 9.21 -0.91
N PHE A 154 7.40 9.80 -2.09
CA PHE A 154 6.34 10.29 -2.93
C PHE A 154 6.10 9.24 -4.03
N PRO A 155 5.11 8.36 -3.88
CA PRO A 155 4.85 7.33 -4.88
C PRO A 155 4.20 7.95 -6.13
N SER A 156 4.17 7.22 -7.25
CA SER A 156 3.39 7.65 -8.42
C SER A 156 1.91 7.83 -8.04
N LYS A 157 1.25 8.87 -8.60
CA LYS A 157 -0.11 9.32 -8.22
C LYS A 157 -1.19 8.21 -8.21
N LYS A 158 -0.99 7.14 -8.98
CA LYS A 158 -1.89 5.96 -9.02
C LYS A 158 -1.78 5.02 -7.82
N PHE A 159 -0.73 5.12 -7.02
CA PHE A 159 -0.52 4.26 -5.85
C PHE A 159 -1.14 4.88 -4.60
N ASN A 160 -1.87 4.05 -3.87
CA ASN A 160 -2.63 4.39 -2.68
C ASN A 160 -2.28 3.50 -1.47
N THR A 161 -1.28 2.64 -1.64
CA THR A 161 -0.83 1.69 -0.63
C THR A 161 0.69 1.77 -0.52
N ILE A 162 1.18 1.48 0.68
CA ILE A 162 2.61 1.48 0.96
C ILE A 162 3.26 0.32 0.20
N PRO A 163 4.20 0.57 -0.73
CA PRO A 163 4.84 -0.48 -1.49
C PRO A 163 5.55 -1.48 -0.57
N PRO A 164 5.42 -2.80 -0.79
CA PRO A 164 6.08 -3.81 0.03
C PRO A 164 7.59 -3.64 0.16
N LEU A 165 8.22 -3.17 -0.93
CA LEU A 165 9.63 -2.84 -0.95
C LEU A 165 9.98 -1.77 0.08
N PHE A 166 9.18 -0.70 0.14
CA PHE A 166 9.40 0.39 1.09
C PHE A 166 9.17 -0.05 2.55
N LYS A 167 8.20 -0.94 2.80
CA LYS A 167 8.04 -1.59 4.11
C LYS A 167 9.27 -2.39 4.53
N GLY A 168 9.87 -3.13 3.57
CA GLY A 168 11.10 -3.88 3.79
C GLY A 168 12.28 -2.99 4.16
N VAL A 169 12.49 -1.91 3.41
CA VAL A 169 13.51 -0.91 3.72
C VAL A 169 13.26 -0.29 5.09
N ALA A 170 12.02 0.14 5.37
CA ALA A 170 11.69 0.76 6.65
C ALA A 170 11.97 -0.18 7.83
N ARG A 171 11.65 -1.47 7.72
CA ARG A 171 12.01 -2.48 8.74
C ARG A 171 13.51 -2.51 9.01
N ASP A 172 14.34 -2.51 7.97
CA ASP A 172 15.79 -2.70 8.09
C ASP A 172 16.48 -1.45 8.66
N PHE A 173 15.87 -0.28 8.52
CA PHE A 173 16.47 1.01 8.88
C PHE A 173 15.69 1.81 9.95
N LYS A 174 14.60 1.26 10.51
CA LYS A 174 13.74 1.93 11.51
C LYS A 174 14.45 2.46 12.76
N LYS A 175 15.65 1.95 13.06
CA LYS A 175 16.47 2.41 14.19
C LYS A 175 17.24 3.70 13.89
N HIS A 176 17.40 4.05 12.62
CA HIS A 176 18.20 5.19 12.17
C HIS A 176 17.34 6.27 11.52
N PHE A 177 16.22 5.90 10.88
CA PHE A 177 15.34 6.84 10.19
C PHE A 177 13.88 6.60 10.52
N LYS A 178 13.12 7.70 10.54
CA LYS A 178 11.66 7.67 10.48
C LYS A 178 11.21 7.58 9.03
N PHE A 179 10.28 6.67 8.72
CA PHE A 179 9.83 6.46 7.34
C PHE A 179 8.43 7.00 7.16
N GLY A 180 8.23 7.79 6.11
CA GLY A 180 6.94 8.37 5.77
C GLY A 180 6.63 8.22 4.29
N ILE A 181 5.34 8.24 3.96
CA ILE A 181 4.86 8.25 2.59
C ILE A 181 3.81 9.35 2.44
N ILE A 182 3.89 10.11 1.34
CA ILE A 182 2.91 11.14 1.00
C ILE A 182 2.19 10.67 -0.25
N PHE A 183 0.96 10.20 -0.09
CA PHE A 183 0.12 9.86 -1.24
C PHE A 183 -0.41 11.14 -1.89
N GLY A 184 -0.48 11.18 -3.22
CA GLY A 184 -0.99 12.35 -3.95
C GLY A 184 -2.47 12.70 -3.67
N SER A 185 -3.19 11.85 -2.93
CA SER A 185 -4.54 12.11 -2.46
C SER A 185 -4.60 12.59 -1.01
N SER A 186 -3.46 12.84 -0.36
CA SER A 186 -3.40 13.37 1.01
C SER A 186 -3.57 14.89 0.99
N PRO A 187 -4.25 15.49 2.00
CA PRO A 187 -4.49 16.95 2.04
C PRO A 187 -3.21 17.77 2.00
N VAL A 188 -2.13 17.26 2.59
CA VAL A 188 -0.83 17.94 2.65
C VAL A 188 0.02 17.70 1.41
N SER A 189 -0.42 16.87 0.46
CA SER A 189 0.46 16.39 -0.61
C SER A 189 0.85 17.50 -1.60
N GLU A 190 -0.07 18.37 -1.99
CA GLU A 190 0.21 19.47 -2.92
C GLU A 190 1.19 20.46 -2.31
N LYS A 191 0.92 20.89 -1.08
CA LYS A 191 1.79 21.78 -0.30
C LYS A 191 3.20 21.20 -0.14
N LEU A 192 3.32 19.95 0.29
CA LEU A 192 4.64 19.32 0.49
C LEU A 192 5.35 19.07 -0.84
N THR A 193 4.62 18.75 -1.92
CA THR A 193 5.19 18.64 -3.28
C THR A 193 5.79 19.97 -3.72
N GLU A 194 5.12 21.10 -3.46
CA GLU A 194 5.66 22.44 -3.73
C GLU A 194 6.88 22.76 -2.85
N ILE A 195 6.78 22.55 -1.53
CA ILE A 195 7.88 22.82 -0.57
C ILE A 195 9.15 22.07 -0.95
N PHE A 196 9.01 20.80 -1.35
CA PHE A 196 10.15 19.96 -1.73
C PHE A 196 10.52 20.04 -3.22
N GLY A 197 9.79 20.83 -4.03
CA GLY A 197 10.05 20.98 -5.47
C GLY A 197 9.94 19.67 -6.25
N ILE A 198 8.92 18.86 -5.97
CA ILE A 198 8.74 17.52 -6.54
C ILE A 198 7.93 17.62 -7.83
N GLU A 199 8.62 17.63 -8.96
CA GLU A 199 7.97 17.67 -10.29
C GLU A 199 7.69 16.26 -10.84
N ASP A 200 8.54 15.30 -10.51
CA ASP A 200 8.48 13.93 -11.03
C ASP A 200 8.23 12.88 -9.94
N PHE A 201 7.46 11.85 -10.29
CA PHE A 201 7.14 10.72 -9.41
C PHE A 201 7.53 9.37 -10.04
N PRO A 202 7.93 8.37 -9.23
CA PRO A 202 8.08 8.42 -7.78
C PRO A 202 9.39 9.12 -7.35
N LYS A 203 9.37 9.75 -6.18
CA LYS A 203 10.54 10.45 -5.60
C LYS A 203 10.77 9.98 -4.18
N LEU A 204 12.03 9.78 -3.79
CA LEU A 204 12.39 9.45 -2.42
C LEU A 204 13.39 10.48 -1.89
N LEU A 205 13.11 11.04 -0.72
CA LEU A 205 13.91 12.11 -0.11
C LEU A 205 14.44 11.66 1.23
N LEU A 206 15.67 12.04 1.53
CA LEU A 206 16.23 12.04 2.87
C LEU A 206 16.15 13.46 3.43
N ILE A 207 15.55 13.61 4.60
CA ILE A 207 15.27 14.91 5.25
C ILE A 207 15.91 14.93 6.62
N GLU A 208 16.40 16.11 7.00
CA GLU A 208 17.07 16.33 8.27
C GLU A 208 16.12 16.25 9.48
N GLU A 209 16.68 16.01 10.66
CA GLU A 209 15.92 16.07 11.91
C GLU A 209 15.32 17.46 12.16
N LYS A 210 14.15 17.49 12.83
CA LYS A 210 13.42 18.73 13.21
C LYS A 210 13.30 19.80 12.11
N SER A 211 13.28 19.41 10.84
CA SER A 211 13.19 20.34 9.72
C SER A 211 12.55 19.71 8.49
N GLU A 212 12.26 20.57 7.51
CA GLU A 212 11.89 20.24 6.14
C GLU A 212 13.09 20.37 5.19
N GLN A 213 14.31 20.39 5.72
CA GLN A 213 15.49 20.52 4.88
C GLN A 213 15.84 19.17 4.24
N VAL A 214 15.81 19.11 2.92
CA VAL A 214 16.25 17.94 2.15
C VAL A 214 17.77 17.84 2.25
N ILE A 215 18.24 16.68 2.74
CA ILE A 215 19.66 16.31 2.76
C ILE A 215 20.07 15.83 1.37
N GLU A 216 19.35 14.83 0.84
CA GLU A 216 19.68 14.22 -0.44
C GLU A 216 18.38 13.66 -1.07
N ALA A 217 18.18 13.93 -2.36
CA ALA A 217 17.11 13.32 -3.14
C ALA A 217 17.63 12.06 -3.83
N PHE A 218 16.91 10.96 -3.72
CA PHE A 218 17.25 9.72 -4.41
C PHE A 218 16.82 9.81 -5.89
N ASP A 219 17.78 9.62 -6.78
CA ASP A 219 17.67 9.85 -8.22
C ASP A 219 17.79 8.56 -9.06
N GLN A 220 18.14 7.44 -8.43
CA GLN A 220 18.28 6.15 -9.10
C GLN A 220 16.94 5.41 -9.23
N LYS A 221 16.94 4.33 -10.03
CA LYS A 221 15.80 3.41 -10.10
C LYS A 221 15.51 2.83 -8.70
N LEU A 222 14.27 2.97 -8.24
CA LEU A 222 13.81 2.40 -6.98
C LEU A 222 13.89 0.87 -7.02
N SER A 223 14.81 0.32 -6.24
CA SER A 223 14.96 -1.11 -5.99
C SER A 223 15.39 -1.29 -4.53
N LEU A 224 15.18 -2.49 -3.98
CA LEU A 224 15.53 -2.76 -2.58
C LEU A 224 17.03 -2.53 -2.35
N GLN A 225 17.86 -2.97 -3.28
CA GLN A 225 19.31 -2.84 -3.21
C GLN A 225 19.79 -1.39 -3.36
N SER A 226 19.27 -0.64 -4.33
CA SER A 226 19.69 0.74 -4.55
C SER A 226 19.31 1.64 -3.36
N ILE A 227 18.11 1.47 -2.77
CA ILE A 227 17.70 2.22 -1.57
C ILE A 227 18.52 1.79 -0.35
N HIS A 228 18.80 0.49 -0.16
CA HIS A 228 19.67 0.04 0.93
C HIS A 228 21.07 0.65 0.86
N ASN A 229 21.66 0.71 -0.33
CA ASN A 229 22.99 1.29 -0.52
C ASN A 229 22.97 2.80 -0.21
N PHE A 230 21.95 3.51 -0.70
CA PHE A 230 21.73 4.92 -0.39
C PHE A 230 21.65 5.15 1.13
N LEU A 231 20.76 4.46 1.83
CA LEU A 231 20.59 4.68 3.27
C LEU A 231 21.80 4.26 4.10
N LYS A 232 22.51 3.17 3.72
CA LYS A 232 23.74 2.74 4.42
C LYS A 232 24.83 3.82 4.42
N LYS A 233 25.00 4.54 3.30
CA LYS A 233 25.94 5.67 3.21
C LYS A 233 25.63 6.73 4.27
N HIS A 234 24.34 6.99 4.52
CA HIS A 234 23.91 7.98 5.51
C HIS A 234 23.86 7.47 6.95
N VAL A 235 23.89 6.16 7.18
CA VAL A 235 24.10 5.59 8.52
C VAL A 235 25.58 5.69 8.93
N ALA A 236 26.51 5.34 8.02
CA ALA A 236 27.94 5.33 8.33
C ALA A 236 28.50 6.71 8.71
N ASN A 237 27.98 7.78 8.11
CA ASN A 237 28.35 9.17 8.44
C ASN A 237 27.86 9.63 9.82
N VAL A 238 27.04 8.85 10.53
CA VAL A 238 26.58 9.14 11.90
C VAL A 238 27.52 8.52 12.94
N GLU A 239 28.24 7.45 12.61
CA GLU A 239 29.13 6.74 13.53
C GLU A 239 30.61 7.16 13.38
N GLY A 240 30.96 7.85 12.30
CA GLY A 240 32.30 8.41 12.05
C GLY A 240 32.31 9.93 12.13
N GLY A 241 32.55 10.48 13.32
CA GLY A 241 33.01 11.86 13.45
C GLY A 241 34.46 12.00 12.95
N GLU A 242 34.70 13.11 12.25
CA GLU A 242 35.97 13.65 11.72
C GLU A 242 36.42 13.21 10.31
N GLY A 243 36.41 14.18 9.37
CA GLY A 243 37.16 14.07 8.12
C GLY A 243 36.61 14.88 6.93
N ASN A 244 37.02 16.14 6.85
CA ASN A 244 36.85 17.15 5.80
C ASN A 244 36.71 16.68 4.33
N GLY A 245 35.87 17.41 3.59
CA GLY A 245 35.87 17.46 2.13
C GLY A 245 34.61 18.10 1.58
N GLU A 246 34.59 19.43 1.53
CA GLU A 246 33.56 20.24 0.88
C GLU A 246 33.35 19.83 -0.58
N GLU A 247 32.11 19.56 -0.97
CA GLU A 247 31.54 20.04 -2.23
C GLU A 247 30.06 20.34 -1.98
N GLU A 248 29.79 21.60 -1.67
CA GLU A 248 28.44 22.15 -1.50
C GLU A 248 27.72 22.24 -2.85
N VAL A 249 26.71 21.41 -3.07
CA VAL A 249 25.63 21.77 -4.00
C VAL A 249 24.50 22.39 -3.19
N LYS A 250 24.64 23.69 -2.91
CA LYS A 250 23.58 24.53 -2.34
C LYS A 250 22.47 24.74 -3.37
N GLN A 251 21.45 23.86 -3.37
CA GLN A 251 20.14 24.28 -3.87
C GLN A 251 19.47 25.14 -2.80
N LYS A 252 19.53 26.46 -2.99
CA LYS A 252 18.72 27.43 -2.25
C LYS A 252 17.26 27.21 -2.62
N VAL A 253 16.53 26.48 -1.79
CA VAL A 253 15.07 26.57 -1.76
C VAL A 253 14.74 27.93 -1.15
N ASN A 254 14.28 28.86 -2.00
CA ASN A 254 13.74 30.13 -1.55
C ASN A 254 12.50 29.83 -0.69
N LYS A 255 12.59 30.08 0.62
CA LYS A 255 11.44 30.10 1.53
C LYS A 255 10.45 31.15 1.02
N LYS A 256 9.47 30.73 0.24
CA LYS A 256 8.23 31.48 0.07
C LYS A 256 7.41 31.20 1.33
N LYS A 257 7.13 32.26 2.09
CA LYS A 257 6.26 32.22 3.27
C LYS A 257 4.84 31.92 2.76
N ILE A 258 4.39 30.69 2.91
CA ILE A 258 3.05 30.26 2.49
C ILE A 258 2.23 30.05 3.77
N VAL A 259 1.05 30.66 3.74
CA VAL A 259 0.01 30.68 4.76
C VAL A 259 -0.46 29.23 5.02
N GLU A 260 -0.85 28.88 6.24
CA GLU A 260 -1.55 27.63 6.53
C GLU A 260 -2.76 27.50 5.60
N GLU A 261 -2.75 26.53 4.69
CA GLU A 261 -3.94 26.16 3.91
C GLU A 261 -4.70 25.05 4.63
N GLU A 262 -6.01 25.26 4.78
CA GLU A 262 -6.95 24.33 5.41
C GLU A 262 -7.04 23.00 4.65
N ILE A 263 -7.17 21.90 5.40
CA ILE A 263 -7.49 20.58 4.84
C ILE A 263 -8.84 20.66 4.12
N ILE A 264 -8.84 20.40 2.81
CA ILE A 264 -10.05 20.38 1.99
C ILE A 264 -10.75 19.02 2.16
N TYR A 265 -11.78 18.98 3.01
CA TYR A 265 -12.58 17.77 3.27
C TYR A 265 -13.69 17.54 2.23
N ILE A 266 -14.07 18.59 1.51
CA ILE A 266 -15.13 18.57 0.50
C ILE A 266 -14.56 19.19 -0.77
N HIS A 267 -14.68 18.50 -1.90
CA HIS A 267 -14.33 19.07 -3.19
C HIS A 267 -15.54 19.83 -3.76
N GLU A 268 -15.44 21.15 -3.84
CA GLU A 268 -16.42 21.99 -4.54
C GLU A 268 -16.14 22.01 -6.04
N VAL A 269 -17.00 21.37 -6.83
CA VAL A 269 -16.80 21.24 -8.28
C VAL A 269 -18.10 21.30 -9.08
N GLY A 270 -17.98 21.62 -10.36
CA GLY A 270 -19.06 21.50 -11.34
C GLY A 270 -19.28 20.07 -11.81
N MET A 271 -20.33 19.88 -12.60
CA MET A 271 -20.77 18.58 -13.11
C MET A 271 -19.80 17.98 -14.15
N GLU A 272 -18.95 18.79 -14.78
CA GLU A 272 -17.92 18.31 -15.69
C GLU A 272 -16.75 17.64 -14.96
N LYS A 273 -16.49 18.05 -13.71
CA LYS A 273 -15.35 17.58 -12.89
C LYS A 273 -15.72 16.51 -11.87
N TYR A 274 -16.98 16.42 -11.44
CA TYR A 274 -17.35 15.40 -10.46
C TYR A 274 -17.20 13.98 -11.02
N GLU A 275 -17.43 13.76 -12.32
CA GLU A 275 -17.21 12.44 -12.91
C GLU A 275 -15.74 12.04 -12.82
N GLU A 276 -14.81 12.94 -13.12
CA GLU A 276 -13.37 12.69 -12.99
C GLU A 276 -12.99 12.37 -11.54
N LEU A 277 -13.47 13.19 -10.59
CA LEU A 277 -13.19 13.00 -9.17
C LEU A 277 -13.81 11.70 -8.62
N CYS A 278 -15.07 11.42 -8.92
CA CYS A 278 -15.77 10.25 -8.40
C CYS A 278 -15.36 8.95 -9.11
N THR A 279 -15.06 8.97 -10.41
CA THR A 279 -14.67 7.77 -11.16
C THR A 279 -13.17 7.48 -11.08
N GLY A 280 -12.34 8.52 -10.96
CA GLY A 280 -10.88 8.43 -10.78
C GLY A 280 -10.45 8.11 -9.35
N SER A 281 -11.30 8.35 -8.36
CA SER A 281 -10.98 8.12 -6.95
C SER A 281 -10.82 6.64 -6.56
N VAL A 282 -9.90 6.43 -5.62
CA VAL A 282 -9.63 5.15 -4.95
C VAL A 282 -10.78 4.74 -4.03
N SER A 283 -11.59 5.71 -3.59
CA SER A 283 -12.70 5.50 -2.67
C SER A 283 -13.76 4.57 -3.27
N GLY A 284 -14.33 3.71 -2.43
CA GLY A 284 -15.40 2.80 -2.86
C GLY A 284 -16.69 3.54 -3.21
N PHE A 285 -16.84 4.75 -2.67
CA PHE A 285 -18.05 5.56 -2.71
C PHE A 285 -17.71 7.03 -3.00
N CYS A 286 -18.61 7.74 -3.69
CA CYS A 286 -18.58 9.20 -3.82
C CYS A 286 -19.88 9.74 -3.21
N ALA A 287 -19.77 10.64 -2.25
CA ALA A 287 -20.89 11.33 -1.63
C ALA A 287 -21.04 12.69 -2.33
N LEU A 288 -22.21 12.95 -2.89
CA LEU A 288 -22.55 14.18 -3.58
C LEU A 288 -23.53 14.96 -2.69
N GLY A 289 -23.15 16.16 -2.28
CA GLY A 289 -24.05 17.17 -1.71
C GLY A 289 -24.75 17.93 -2.84
N LEU A 290 -26.08 18.00 -2.76
CA LEU A 290 -26.99 18.61 -3.73
C LEU A 290 -27.76 19.79 -3.10
N PHE A 291 -27.11 20.52 -2.20
CA PHE A 291 -27.66 21.69 -1.53
C PHE A 291 -26.89 22.93 -1.98
N ASP A 292 -27.48 24.11 -1.77
CA ASP A 292 -26.82 25.37 -2.09
C ASP A 292 -25.56 25.54 -1.24
N LYS A 293 -24.43 25.83 -1.88
CA LYS A 293 -23.17 26.09 -1.16
C LYS A 293 -23.27 27.31 -0.23
N ASP A 294 -24.17 28.24 -0.53
CA ASP A 294 -24.38 29.43 0.29
C ASP A 294 -25.24 29.11 1.53
N ASP A 295 -25.82 27.90 1.61
CA ASP A 295 -26.40 27.34 2.83
C ASP A 295 -25.28 26.92 3.80
N GLN A 296 -24.93 27.86 4.68
CA GLN A 296 -23.88 27.68 5.69
C GLN A 296 -24.20 26.57 6.68
N GLU A 297 -25.48 26.34 7.01
CA GLU A 297 -25.88 25.32 7.95
C GLU A 297 -25.66 23.94 7.34
N SER A 298 -26.15 23.75 6.12
CA SER A 298 -26.00 22.48 5.42
C SER A 298 -24.55 22.14 5.10
N THR A 299 -23.77 23.14 4.66
CA THR A 299 -22.34 23.00 4.38
C THR A 299 -21.56 22.58 5.62
N LYS A 300 -21.86 23.19 6.78
CA LYS A 300 -21.19 22.85 8.05
C LYS A 300 -21.51 21.44 8.54
N ILE A 301 -22.76 21.00 8.39
CA ILE A 301 -23.16 19.63 8.73
C ILE A 301 -22.41 18.64 7.82
N TYR A 302 -22.40 18.93 6.52
CA TYR A 302 -21.73 18.09 5.53
C TYR A 302 -20.22 18.01 5.77
N GLU A 303 -19.57 19.12 6.11
CA GLU A 303 -18.15 19.16 6.50
C GLU A 303 -17.87 18.31 7.72
N THR A 304 -18.72 18.39 8.74
CA THR A 304 -18.54 17.64 10.00
C THR A 304 -18.56 16.15 9.72
N VAL A 305 -19.50 15.70 8.89
CA VAL A 305 -19.58 14.31 8.43
C VAL A 305 -18.40 13.94 7.53
N ALA A 306 -18.02 14.80 6.58
CA ALA A 306 -16.86 14.58 5.73
C ALA A 306 -15.59 14.38 6.56
N LYS A 307 -15.32 15.27 7.53
CA LYS A 307 -14.22 15.18 8.51
C LYS A 307 -14.23 13.85 9.26
N LYS A 308 -15.40 13.37 9.71
CA LYS A 308 -15.55 12.10 10.44
C LYS A 308 -15.20 10.89 9.57
N PHE A 309 -15.67 10.85 8.32
CA PHE A 309 -15.53 9.69 7.43
C PHE A 309 -14.37 9.78 6.43
N TYR A 310 -13.63 10.89 6.42
CA TYR A 310 -12.45 11.09 5.59
C TYR A 310 -11.33 10.08 5.90
N LYS A 311 -11.14 9.75 7.18
CA LYS A 311 -10.01 8.93 7.69
C LYS A 311 -9.90 7.55 7.05
N ASP A 312 -11.04 6.94 6.69
CA ASP A 312 -11.06 5.58 6.13
C ASP A 312 -10.83 5.55 4.61
N LYS A 313 -10.73 6.71 3.94
CA LYS A 313 -10.59 6.86 2.47
C LYS A 313 -11.67 6.08 1.68
N LEU A 314 -12.81 5.79 2.31
CA LEU A 314 -13.93 5.04 1.73
C LEU A 314 -14.86 5.93 0.90
N PHE A 315 -14.94 7.21 1.26
CA PHE A 315 -15.76 8.21 0.60
C PHE A 315 -14.89 9.33 0.03
N THR A 316 -15.26 9.79 -1.16
CA THR A 316 -14.87 11.11 -1.67
C THR A 316 -16.08 12.01 -1.50
N PHE A 317 -15.94 13.12 -0.78
CA PHE A 317 -17.03 14.07 -0.53
C PHE A 317 -16.94 15.20 -1.55
N VAL A 318 -18.06 15.47 -2.21
CA VAL A 318 -18.16 16.44 -3.30
C VAL A 318 -19.39 17.31 -3.06
N LEU A 319 -19.22 18.61 -3.15
CA LEU A 319 -20.33 19.56 -3.20
C LEU A 319 -20.42 20.10 -4.63
N LEU A 320 -21.56 19.87 -5.27
CA LEU A 320 -21.78 20.33 -6.64
C LEU A 320 -22.15 21.82 -6.62
N ASN A 321 -21.34 22.65 -7.27
CA ASN A 321 -21.45 24.11 -7.18
C ASN A 321 -22.17 24.76 -8.39
N GLU A 322 -23.15 24.05 -8.94
CA GLU A 322 -23.97 24.48 -10.07
C GLU A 322 -25.43 24.76 -9.67
N ASP A 323 -26.21 25.24 -10.63
CA ASP A 323 -27.65 25.42 -10.48
C ASP A 323 -28.31 24.07 -10.12
N GLN A 324 -29.16 24.08 -9.10
CA GLN A 324 -29.78 22.86 -8.58
C GLN A 324 -30.69 22.19 -9.61
N ASP A 325 -31.34 22.94 -10.49
CA ASP A 325 -32.18 22.36 -11.53
C ASP A 325 -31.33 21.67 -12.62
N GLU A 326 -30.13 22.20 -12.89
CA GLU A 326 -29.16 21.59 -13.79
C GLU A 326 -28.59 20.28 -13.21
N ILE A 327 -28.16 20.30 -11.95
CA ILE A 327 -27.68 19.12 -11.22
C ILE A 327 -28.75 18.02 -11.20
N LYS A 328 -30.00 18.39 -10.85
CA LYS A 328 -31.13 17.45 -10.78
C LYS A 328 -31.46 16.85 -12.14
N SER A 329 -31.41 17.65 -13.21
CA SER A 329 -31.62 17.20 -14.58
C SER A 329 -30.59 16.17 -15.03
N GLN A 330 -29.31 16.39 -14.72
CA GLN A 330 -28.24 15.45 -15.10
C GLN A 330 -28.23 14.19 -14.23
N LEU A 331 -28.54 14.30 -12.93
CA LEU A 331 -28.63 13.15 -12.02
C LEU A 331 -29.90 12.30 -12.24
N LYS A 332 -30.89 12.80 -12.98
CA LYS A 332 -32.03 12.01 -13.45
C LYS A 332 -31.58 10.82 -14.29
N ASP A 333 -30.58 10.99 -15.16
CA ASP A 333 -30.04 9.89 -15.96
C ASP A 333 -29.30 8.84 -15.11
N LEU A 334 -28.72 9.27 -13.99
CA LEU A 334 -28.03 8.39 -13.06
C LEU A 334 -29.00 7.60 -12.18
N THR A 335 -30.03 8.26 -11.66
CA THR A 335 -30.97 7.70 -10.67
C THR A 335 -32.25 7.12 -11.30
N GLY A 336 -32.61 7.55 -12.50
CA GLY A 336 -33.88 7.23 -13.16
C GLY A 336 -35.11 7.82 -12.49
N LYS A 337 -34.95 8.83 -11.61
CA LYS A 337 -36.06 9.52 -10.95
C LYS A 337 -36.34 10.86 -11.63
N ASP A 338 -37.62 11.15 -11.87
CA ASP A 338 -38.05 12.41 -12.48
C ASP A 338 -37.85 13.63 -11.56
N THR A 339 -37.85 13.42 -10.24
CA THR A 339 -37.51 14.44 -9.24
C THR A 339 -36.48 13.91 -8.25
N ILE A 340 -35.56 14.79 -7.88
CA ILE A 340 -34.50 14.56 -6.90
C ILE A 340 -34.73 15.60 -5.79
N ASP A 341 -35.42 15.16 -4.73
CA ASP A 341 -35.80 16.00 -3.58
C ASP A 341 -34.98 15.64 -2.34
N PHE A 342 -33.71 15.31 -2.52
CA PHE A 342 -32.80 14.90 -1.44
C PHE A 342 -31.48 15.65 -1.54
N GLU A 343 -30.84 15.86 -0.41
CA GLU A 343 -29.66 16.69 -0.27
C GLU A 343 -28.36 15.89 -0.49
N ILE A 344 -28.39 14.56 -0.33
CA ILE A 344 -27.21 13.70 -0.54
C ILE A 344 -27.51 12.46 -1.38
N ILE A 345 -26.63 12.20 -2.35
CA ILE A 345 -26.47 10.90 -3.02
C ILE A 345 -25.13 10.30 -2.68
N VAL A 346 -25.10 9.01 -2.36
CA VAL A 346 -23.86 8.23 -2.42
C VAL A 346 -23.87 7.33 -3.65
N ILE A 347 -22.94 7.57 -4.55
CA ILE A 347 -22.72 6.73 -5.73
C ILE A 347 -21.57 5.75 -5.48
N ARG A 348 -21.67 4.59 -6.13
CA ARG A 348 -20.62 3.57 -6.23
C ARG A 348 -20.24 3.41 -7.70
N PRO A 349 -19.34 4.25 -8.23
CA PRO A 349 -19.11 4.42 -9.66
C PRO A 349 -18.77 3.10 -10.36
N LYS A 350 -17.83 2.33 -9.80
CA LYS A 350 -17.39 1.03 -10.37
C LYS A 350 -18.46 -0.06 -10.42
N ARG A 351 -19.54 0.06 -9.62
CA ARG A 351 -20.65 -0.91 -9.63
C ARG A 351 -21.91 -0.36 -10.28
N SER A 352 -21.89 0.88 -10.79
CA SER A 352 -23.06 1.57 -11.34
C SER A 352 -24.24 1.48 -10.38
N ARG A 353 -24.01 1.79 -9.11
CA ARG A 353 -25.02 1.72 -8.03
C ARG A 353 -25.06 3.02 -7.25
N TRP A 354 -26.20 3.34 -6.66
CA TRP A 354 -26.38 4.56 -5.86
C TRP A 354 -27.31 4.32 -4.67
N ALA A 355 -27.19 5.16 -3.66
CA ALA A 355 -28.07 5.25 -2.49
C ALA A 355 -28.36 6.73 -2.23
N ILE A 356 -29.56 7.03 -1.74
CA ILE A 356 -29.96 8.39 -1.35
C ILE A 356 -30.09 8.44 0.16
N PHE A 357 -29.75 9.59 0.73
CA PHE A 357 -30.17 9.91 2.07
C PHE A 357 -31.64 10.35 2.03
N ASP A 358 -32.48 9.75 2.87
CA ASP A 358 -33.91 10.01 2.97
C ASP A 358 -34.35 10.38 4.40
N GLY A 359 -33.37 10.76 5.23
CA GLY A 359 -33.59 11.23 6.60
C GLY A 359 -33.64 12.74 6.70
N ASP A 360 -33.73 13.22 7.93
CA ASP A 360 -33.65 14.65 8.26
C ASP A 360 -32.19 15.12 8.15
N PHE A 361 -31.90 16.01 7.21
CA PHE A 361 -30.55 16.47 6.93
C PHE A 361 -29.97 17.34 8.05
N GLU A 362 -30.81 18.11 8.74
CA GLU A 362 -30.41 18.91 9.91
C GLU A 362 -30.02 18.00 11.09
N ASN A 363 -30.42 16.73 11.07
CA ASN A 363 -30.05 15.75 12.07
C ASN A 363 -28.73 15.04 11.71
N GLU A 364 -27.63 15.61 12.18
CA GLU A 364 -26.27 15.06 11.98
C GLU A 364 -26.16 13.56 12.33
N THR A 365 -26.87 13.09 13.37
CA THR A 365 -26.82 11.68 13.78
C THR A 365 -27.46 10.75 12.73
N GLN A 366 -28.56 11.17 12.10
CA GLN A 366 -29.16 10.40 11.00
C GLN A 366 -28.23 10.35 9.80
N LEU A 367 -27.59 11.47 9.48
CA LEU A 367 -26.65 11.53 8.36
C LEU A 367 -25.41 10.66 8.61
N GLN A 368 -24.82 10.72 9.81
CA GLN A 368 -23.72 9.83 10.20
C GLN A 368 -24.13 8.35 10.13
N THR A 369 -25.31 8.01 10.65
CA THR A 369 -25.84 6.63 10.61
C THR A 369 -26.00 6.13 9.17
N PHE A 370 -26.38 6.99 8.24
CA PHE A 370 -26.48 6.66 6.83
C PHE A 370 -25.11 6.27 6.23
N PHE A 371 -24.06 7.04 6.51
CA PHE A 371 -22.69 6.71 6.08
C PHE A 371 -22.18 5.42 6.74
N GLU A 372 -22.45 5.21 8.03
CA GLU A 372 -22.09 3.97 8.75
C GLU A 372 -22.75 2.74 8.13
N LYS A 373 -24.05 2.80 7.81
CA LYS A 373 -24.77 1.71 7.11
C LYS A 373 -24.19 1.39 5.74
N ILE A 374 -23.63 2.39 5.04
CA ILE A 374 -22.95 2.15 3.76
C ILE A 374 -21.64 1.39 3.97
N ILE A 375 -20.87 1.73 5.02
CA ILE A 375 -19.62 1.05 5.38
C ILE A 375 -19.90 -0.40 5.81
N THR A 376 -20.89 -0.62 6.68
CA THR A 376 -21.23 -1.96 7.20
C THR A 376 -21.91 -2.86 6.16
N GLY A 377 -22.38 -2.28 5.05
CA GLY A 377 -23.08 -2.99 3.98
C GLY A 377 -24.58 -3.19 4.24
N ASP A 378 -25.12 -2.56 5.28
CA ASP A 378 -26.54 -2.62 5.65
C ASP A 378 -27.42 -1.70 4.79
N MET A 379 -26.82 -0.85 3.94
CA MET A 379 -27.55 0.04 3.04
C MET A 379 -27.93 -0.63 1.71
N ARG A 380 -29.20 -0.47 1.31
CA ARG A 380 -29.71 -0.99 0.03
C ARG A 380 -29.40 -0.02 -1.12
N PHE A 381 -28.45 -0.38 -1.97
CA PHE A 381 -28.14 0.36 -3.19
C PHE A 381 -29.04 -0.03 -4.37
N LYS A 382 -29.44 0.94 -5.19
CA LYS A 382 -30.16 0.75 -6.46
C LYS A 382 -29.18 0.70 -7.64
N ASN A 383 -29.58 0.09 -8.75
CA ASN A 383 -28.78 0.11 -9.99
C ASN A 383 -28.99 1.43 -10.72
N SER A 384 -27.92 1.96 -11.32
CA SER A 384 -27.96 3.15 -12.19
C SER A 384 -28.46 2.78 -13.59
N GLN A 385 -29.10 3.74 -14.26
CA GLN A 385 -29.59 3.61 -15.64
C GLN A 385 -28.50 3.88 -16.70
N ILE A 386 -27.29 4.28 -16.28
CA ILE A 386 -26.16 4.49 -17.18
C ILE A 386 -25.78 3.15 -17.82
N LYS A 387 -26.08 2.98 -19.11
CA LYS A 387 -25.68 1.82 -19.90
C LYS A 387 -24.16 1.67 -19.81
N LYS A 388 -23.66 0.51 -19.38
CA LYS A 388 -22.23 0.17 -19.48
C LYS A 388 -21.77 0.40 -20.93
N LYS A 389 -21.14 1.54 -21.21
CA LYS A 389 -20.35 1.70 -22.44
C LYS A 389 -19.23 0.67 -22.33
N LYS A 390 -19.34 -0.35 -23.16
CA LYS A 390 -18.38 -1.43 -23.33
C LYS A 390 -17.09 -0.75 -23.81
N ILE A 391 -16.12 -0.55 -22.92
CA ILE A 391 -14.74 -0.28 -23.35
C ILE A 391 -14.27 -1.60 -23.96
N GLN A 392 -14.27 -1.64 -25.29
CA GLN A 392 -13.87 -2.77 -26.09
C GLN A 392 -12.48 -2.45 -26.64
N ASN A 393 -11.52 -3.32 -26.29
CA ASN A 393 -10.12 -3.39 -26.76
C ASN A 393 -9.24 -2.19 -26.33
N ASP A 394 -8.03 -2.35 -25.76
CA ASP A 394 -6.98 -3.29 -26.14
C ASP A 394 -6.39 -4.04 -24.93
N SER A 395 -6.47 -5.37 -24.98
CA SER A 395 -5.60 -6.26 -24.22
C SER A 395 -4.49 -6.73 -25.17
N GLU A 396 -3.33 -6.09 -25.15
CA GLU A 396 -2.10 -6.76 -25.61
C GLU A 396 -0.79 -6.29 -24.95
N ASP A 397 -0.71 -5.11 -24.31
CA ASP A 397 0.56 -4.61 -23.76
C ASP A 397 0.66 -4.60 -22.22
N ILE A 398 0.41 -5.74 -21.57
CA ILE A 398 0.86 -5.97 -20.18
C ILE A 398 1.63 -7.29 -20.11
N LYS A 399 2.78 -7.31 -20.78
CA LYS A 399 3.96 -8.04 -20.35
C LYS A 399 5.04 -7.01 -20.09
N GLU A 400 5.65 -7.09 -18.92
CA GLU A 400 6.66 -6.18 -18.35
C GLU A 400 6.09 -4.94 -17.65
N LEU A 401 5.87 -5.09 -16.33
CA LEU A 401 6.40 -4.22 -15.28
C LEU A 401 6.38 -4.94 -13.93
#